data_AF-A0A380FIS7-F1
#
_entry.id   AF-A0A380FIS7-F1
#
_cell.length_a   1.000
_cell.length_b   1.000
_cell.length_c   1.000
_cell.angle_alpha   90.00
_cell.angle_beta   90.00
_cell.angle_gamma   90.00
#
_symmetry.space_group_name_H-M   'P 1'
#
loop_
_entity.id
_entity.type
_entity.pdbx_description
1 polymer ?
#
loop_
_entity_poly.entity_id
_entity_poly.type
_entity_poly.pdbx_seq_one_letter_code
_entity_poly.pdbx_strand_id
1 'polypeptide(L)' 'MITEKYFWKCIYTWVKYLDYQVIHQNTDDSEIWLVNEKKSSIVVFKYGANSAQEVRFDKK' A
#
# COMPACT_ATOMS: atom_id res chain seq x y z
N MET A 1 8.45 14.90 -3.82
CA MET A 1 9.04 14.00 -2.81
C MET A 1 7.92 13.55 -1.88
N ILE A 2 7.53 12.27 -1.93
CA ILE A 2 6.61 11.72 -0.93
C ILE A 2 7.41 11.63 0.37
N THR A 3 6.91 12.23 1.45
CA THR A 3 7.49 12.07 2.79
C THR A 3 6.72 10.98 3.54
N GLU A 4 7.35 10.39 4.54
CA GLU A 4 6.73 9.42 5.44
C GLU A 4 5.38 9.90 6.00
N LYS A 5 5.28 11.20 6.31
CA LYS A 5 4.02 11.83 6.74
C LYS A 5 2.90 11.70 5.72
N TYR A 6 3.18 11.86 4.43
CA TYR A 6 2.16 11.72 3.38
C TYR A 6 1.83 10.25 3.12
N PHE A 7 2.81 9.35 3.22
CA PHE A 7 2.61 7.91 3.14
C PHE A 7 1.57 7.43 4.16
N TRP A 8 1.76 7.75 5.44
CA TRP A 8 0.81 7.37 6.50
C TRP A 8 -0.54 8.04 6.36
N LYS A 9 -0.59 9.30 5.92
CA LYS A 9 -1.87 9.98 5.66
C LYS A 9 -2.68 9.29 4.57
N CYS A 10 -2.03 8.85 3.49
CA CYS A 10 -2.70 8.11 2.43
C CYS A 10 -3.24 6.77 2.94
N ILE A 11 -2.43 5.97 3.65
CA ILE A 11 -2.89 4.71 4.23
C ILE A 11 -4.09 4.94 5.16
N TYR A 12 -4.01 5.94 6.05
CA TYR A 12 -5.11 6.31 6.94
C TYR A 12 -6.39 6.63 6.17
N THR A 13 -6.32 7.37 5.06
CA THR A 13 -7.50 7.68 4.25
C THR A 13 -8.20 6.43 3.74
N TRP A 14 -7.42 5.44 3.28
CA TRP A 14 -7.97 4.20 2.72
C TRP A 14 -8.63 3.35 3.80
N VAL A 15 -7.97 3.19 4.94
CA VAL A 15 -8.51 2.44 6.08
C VAL A 15 -9.77 3.13 6.63
N LYS A 16 -9.71 4.45 6.86
CA LYS A 16 -10.78 5.16 7.56
C LYS A 16 -12.02 5.40 6.70
N TYR A 17 -11.84 5.70 5.41
CA TYR A 17 -12.93 6.19 4.57
C TYR A 17 -13.28 5.28 3.40
N LEU A 18 -12.40 4.34 3.04
CA LEU A 18 -12.61 3.47 1.86
C LEU A 18 -12.84 2.00 2.21
N ASP A 19 -12.97 1.67 3.50
CA ASP A 19 -13.26 0.32 4.01
C ASP A 19 -12.19 -0.70 3.60
N TYR A 20 -10.92 -0.26 3.66
CA TYR A 20 -9.77 -1.13 3.43
C TYR A 20 -9.18 -1.62 4.76
N GLN A 21 -8.68 -2.86 4.77
CA GLN A 21 -8.04 -3.47 5.92
C GLN A 21 -6.57 -3.76 5.64
N VAL A 22 -5.71 -3.57 6.64
CA VAL A 22 -4.29 -3.92 6.56
C VAL A 22 -4.14 -5.44 6.63
N ILE A 23 -3.53 -6.03 5.62
CA ILE A 23 -3.27 -7.48 5.56
C ILE A 23 -1.78 -7.83 5.55
N HIS A 24 -0.93 -6.85 5.25
CA HIS A 24 0.51 -7.02 5.26
C HIS A 24 1.19 -5.71 5.65
N GLN A 25 2.25 -5.85 6.44
CA GLN A 25 3.17 -4.80 6.85
C GLN A 25 4.56 -5.44 6.91
N ASN A 26 5.51 -4.87 6.18
CA ASN A 26 6.90 -5.32 6.24
C ASN A 26 7.60 -4.80 7.50
N THR A 27 8.79 -5.33 7.79
CA THR A 27 9.51 -5.07 9.05
C THR A 27 9.95 -3.62 9.24
N ASP A 28 10.19 -2.91 8.15
CA ASP A 28 10.65 -1.51 8.13
C ASP A 28 9.53 -0.50 7.83
N ASP A 29 8.27 -0.95 7.86
CA ASP A 29 7.06 -0.17 7.59
C ASP A 29 7.08 0.60 6.26
N SER A 30 7.98 0.20 5.35
CA SER A 30 8.14 0.81 4.04
C SER A 30 7.18 0.25 3.01
N GLU A 31 6.47 -0.84 3.32
CA GLU A 31 5.49 -1.49 2.46
C GLU A 31 4.27 -1.97 3.26
N ILE A 32 3.10 -1.44 2.89
CA ILE A 32 1.82 -1.76 3.53
C ILE A 32 0.83 -2.21 2.46
N TRP A 33 0.18 -3.37 2.66
CA TRP A 33 -0.85 -3.86 1.76
C TRP A 33 -2.22 -3.75 2.41
N LEU A 34 -3.14 -3.20 1.63
CA LEU A 34 -4.52 -3.03 2.03
C LEU A 34 -5.43 -3.87 1.13
N VAL A 35 -6.44 -4.53 1.70
CA VAL A 35 -7.49 -5.24 0.94
C VAL A 35 -8.85 -4.60 1.17
N ASN A 36 -9.69 -4.60 0.14
CA ASN A 36 -11.12 -4.41 0.28
C ASN A 36 -11.83 -5.61 -0.36
N GLU A 37 -12.35 -6.50 0.48
CA GLU A 37 -13.00 -7.74 0.03
C GLU A 37 -14.26 -7.46 -0.79
N LYS A 38 -15.07 -6.47 -0.38
CA LYS A 38 -16.30 -6.07 -1.09
C LYS A 38 -16.01 -5.63 -2.53
N LYS A 39 -14.85 -5.00 -2.75
CA LYS A 39 -14.39 -4.54 -4.06
C LYS A 39 -13.47 -5.54 -4.76
N SER A 40 -13.09 -6.63 -4.09
CA SER A 40 -12.11 -7.61 -4.56
C SER A 40 -10.81 -6.93 -5.05
N SER A 41 -10.31 -5.97 -4.28
CA SER A 41 -9.17 -5.14 -4.67
C SER A 41 -8.08 -5.11 -3.59
N ILE A 42 -6.82 -5.11 -4.04
CA ILE A 42 -5.64 -4.98 -3.19
C ILE A 42 -4.86 -3.74 -3.64
N VAL A 43 -4.37 -2.96 -2.68
CA VAL A 43 -3.52 -1.80 -2.92
C VAL A 43 -2.26 -1.90 -2.07
N VAL A 44 -1.12 -1.65 -2.72
CA VAL A 44 0.20 -1.73 -2.11
C VAL A 44 0.79 -0.33 -2.05
N PHE A 45 1.09 0.13 -0.83
CA PHE A 45 1.82 1.37 -0.59
C PHE A 45 3.27 1.04 -0.37
N LYS A 46 4.19 1.71 -1.08
CA LYS A 46 5.64 1.62 -0.87
C LYS A 46 6.25 2.99 -0.62
N TYR A 47 7.18 3.07 0.32
CA TYR A 47 7.96 4.25 0.70
C TYR A 47 9.45 3.92 0.64
N GLY A 48 10.30 4.89 0.29
CA GLY A 48 11.77 4.68 0.23
C GLY A 48 12.30 3.91 -0.99
N ALA A 49 11.44 3.36 -1.85
CA ALA A 49 11.86 2.72 -3.10
C ALA A 49 12.29 3.77 -4.15
N ASN A 50 13.59 4.05 -4.26
CA ASN A 50 14.18 4.97 -5.23
C ASN A 50 14.29 4.41 -6.66
N SER A 51 13.58 3.34 -7.00
CA SER A 51 13.52 2.89 -8.39
C SER A 51 12.12 2.44 -8.75
N ALA A 52 11.61 2.99 -9.86
CA ALA A 52 10.44 2.49 -10.55
C ALA A 52 10.80 1.15 -11.23
N GLN A 53 11.08 0.11 -10.44
CA GLN A 53 11.02 -1.23 -10.96
C GLN A 53 9.54 -1.59 -11.08
N GLU A 54 9.08 -1.69 -12.33
CA GLU A 54 7.75 -2.20 -12.66
C GLU A 54 7.53 -3.53 -11.93
N VAL A 55 6.56 -3.56 -11.02
CA VAL A 55 6.04 -4.81 -10.47
C VAL A 55 5.30 -5.53 -11.60
N ARG A 56 6.03 -6.35 -12.36
CA ARG A 56 5.44 -7.21 -13.39
C ARG A 56 4.83 -8.41 -12.69
N PHE A 57 3.50 -8.49 -12.67
CA PHE A 57 2.81 -9.69 -12.27
C PHE A 57 2.91 -10.71 -13.41
N ASP A 58 3.85 -11.66 -13.29
CA ASP A 58 3.91 -12.81 -14.18
C ASP A 58 2.67 -13.69 -13.92
N LYS A 59 1.77 -13.77 -14.90
CA LYS A 59 0.71 -14.77 -14.92
C LYS A 59 1.31 -16.06 -15.46
N LYS A 60 1.66 -16.99 -14.58
CA LYS A 60 1.79 -18.41 -14.94
C LYS A 60 0.44 -19.10 -14.79
#